data_AF-A0A528CCW5-F1
#
_entry.id   AF-A0A528CCW5-F1
#
_cell.length_a   1.000
_cell.length_b   1.000
_cell.length_c   1.000
_cell.angle_alpha   90.00
_cell.angle_beta   90.00
_cell.angle_gamma   90.00
#
_symmetry.space_group_name_H-M   'P 1'
#
loop_
_entity.id
_entity.type
_entity.pdbx_description
1 polymer ?
#
loop_
_entity_poly.entity_id
_entity_poly.type
_entity_poly.pdbx_seq_one_letter_code
_entity_poly.pdbx_strand_id
1 'polypeptide(L)' 'MASRALDFGAEAVIAPMVNSVADARLFAAAMKYPPLGERSWGPTYAFPRHGKGDYADWLRDSNERTMAFAMV' A
#
# COMPACT_ATOMS: atom_id res chain seq x y z
N MET A 1 7.47 0.90 -6.68
CA MET A 1 7.76 -0.37 -5.97
C MET A 1 6.98 -0.54 -4.66
N ALA A 2 6.48 0.55 -4.05
CA ALA A 2 5.73 0.49 -2.80
C ALA A 2 4.52 -0.47 -2.86
N SER A 3 3.68 -0.38 -3.90
CA SER A 3 2.56 -1.31 -4.14
C SER A 3 2.98 -2.78 -4.13
N ARG A 4 4.07 -3.12 -4.83
CA ARG A 4 4.63 -4.47 -4.87
C ARG A 4 5.12 -4.95 -3.49
N ALA A 5 5.73 -4.07 -2.70
CA ALA A 5 6.14 -4.42 -1.34
C ALA A 5 4.94 -4.82 -0.48
N LEU A 6 3.84 -4.06 -0.58
CA LEU A 6 2.58 -4.39 0.08
C LEU A 6 1.97 -5.70 -0.45
N ASP A 7 2.05 -5.95 -1.77
CA ASP A 7 1.57 -7.19 -2.39
C ASP A 7 2.37 -8.42 -1.97
N PHE A 8 3.64 -8.23 -1.60
CA PHE A 8 4.50 -9.25 -1.00
C PHE A 8 4.26 -9.45 0.50
N GLY A 9 3.43 -8.62 1.15
CA GLY A 9 3.03 -8.77 2.55
C GLY A 9 3.59 -7.73 3.51
N ALA A 10 4.27 -6.69 3.02
CA ALA A 10 4.63 -5.56 3.88
C ALA A 10 3.36 -4.85 4.37
N GLU A 11 3.35 -4.44 5.64
CA GLU A 11 2.27 -3.62 6.21
C GLU A 11 2.61 -2.14 6.21
N ALA A 12 3.90 -1.81 6.11
CA ALA A 12 4.39 -0.46 5.99
C ALA A 12 5.49 -0.36 4.94
N VAL A 13 5.61 0.81 4.32
CA VAL A 13 6.75 1.17 3.47
C VAL A 13 7.35 2.47 3.98
N ILE A 14 8.67 2.49 4.14
CA ILE A 14 9.45 3.70 4.44
C ILE A 14 10.18 4.08 3.17
N ALA A 15 9.84 5.23 2.58
CA ALA A 15 10.44 5.72 1.35
C ALA A 15 11.51 6.77 1.66
N PRO A 16 12.80 6.49 1.42
CA PRO A 16 13.85 7.48 1.54
C PRO A 16 13.79 8.52 0.41
N MET A 17 14.40 9.69 0.63
CA MET A 17 14.63 10.72 -0.39
C MET A 17 13.35 11.28 -1.04
N VAL A 18 12.29 11.50 -0.24
CA VAL A 18 11.06 12.17 -0.69
C VAL A 18 11.27 13.68 -0.62
N ASN A 19 11.84 14.25 -1.68
CA ASN A 19 12.34 15.63 -1.66
C ASN A 19 11.33 16.68 -2.17
N SER A 20 10.13 16.24 -2.59
CA SER A 20 9.11 17.15 -3.12
C SER A 20 7.69 16.72 -2.78
N VAL A 21 6.77 17.67 -2.85
CA VAL A 21 5.32 17.39 -2.72
C VAL A 21 4.85 16.42 -3.80
N ALA A 22 5.42 16.50 -5.00
CA ALA A 22 5.09 15.58 -6.09
C ALA A 22 5.50 14.14 -5.74
N ASP A 23 6.70 13.94 -5.20
CA ASP A 23 7.17 12.62 -4.75
C ASP A 23 6.29 12.06 -3.63
N ALA A 24 5.94 12.91 -2.65
CA ALA A 24 5.07 12.52 -1.55
C ALA A 24 3.68 12.07 -2.05
N ARG A 25 3.11 12.78 -3.03
CA ARG A 25 1.82 12.41 -3.66
C ARG A 25 1.91 11.09 -4.42
N LEU A 26 2.96 10.91 -5.24
CA LEU A 26 3.18 9.66 -5.97
C LEU A 26 3.36 8.47 -5.02
N PHE A 27 4.12 8.66 -3.94
CA PHE A 27 4.30 7.63 -2.92
C PHE A 27 2.98 7.29 -2.22
N ALA A 28 2.23 8.29 -1.75
CA ALA A 28 0.94 8.08 -1.08
C ALA A 28 -0.08 7.37 -2.00
N ALA A 29 -0.17 7.80 -3.27
CA ALA A 29 -1.05 7.18 -4.26
C ALA A 29 -0.71 5.69 -4.49
N ALA A 30 0.59 5.34 -4.56
CA ALA A 30 1.01 3.96 -4.76
C ALA A 30 0.71 3.02 -3.57
N MET A 31 0.39 3.58 -2.39
CA MET A 31 0.16 2.81 -1.15
C MET A 31 -1.30 2.40 -0.95
N LYS A 32 -2.26 3.05 -1.63
CA LYS A 32 -3.70 2.91 -1.37
C LYS A 32 -4.47 2.47 -2.60
N TYR A 33 -5.43 1.57 -2.42
CA TYR A 33 -6.41 1.24 -3.45
C TYR A 33 -7.36 2.43 -3.69
N PRO A 34 -8.02 2.49 -4.87
CA PRO A 34 -9.09 3.46 -5.12
C PRO A 34 -10.16 3.42 -4.03
N PRO A 35 -10.76 4.57 -3.66
CA PRO A 35 -10.56 5.90 -4.25
C PRO A 35 -9.41 6.72 -3.65
N LEU A 36 -8.69 6.20 -2.64
CA LEU A 36 -7.68 6.96 -1.91
C LEU A 36 -6.31 7.00 -2.59
N GLY A 37 -6.08 6.12 -3.57
CA GLY A 37 -4.86 6.06 -4.35
C GLY A 37 -5.02 5.23 -5.60
N GLU A 38 -3.88 4.79 -6.14
CA GLU A 38 -3.74 4.15 -7.44
C GLU A 38 -3.02 2.79 -7.34
N ARG A 39 -2.99 2.18 -6.16
CA ARG A 39 -2.47 0.83 -5.98
C ARG A 39 -3.30 -0.14 -6.83
N SER A 40 -2.62 -0.87 -7.71
CA SER A 40 -3.21 -1.95 -8.50
C SER A 40 -3.48 -3.21 -7.67
N TRP A 41 -4.33 -4.08 -8.19
CA TRP A 41 -4.62 -5.38 -7.59
C TRP A 41 -3.52 -6.40 -7.89
N GLY A 42 -2.83 -6.84 -6.84
CA GLY A 42 -1.89 -7.96 -6.93
C GLY A 42 -1.50 -8.61 -5.59
N PRO A 43 -2.37 -8.72 -4.56
CA PRO A 43 -1.99 -9.20 -3.23
C PRO A 43 -1.77 -10.73 -3.18
N THR A 44 -1.17 -11.32 -4.22
CA THR A 44 -0.95 -12.77 -4.41
C THR A 44 -0.27 -13.42 -3.20
N TYR A 45 0.66 -12.69 -2.58
CA TYR A 45 1.41 -13.20 -1.43
C TYR A 45 0.88 -12.64 -0.11
N ALA A 46 0.41 -11.39 -0.10
CA ALA A 46 -0.09 -10.74 1.11
C ALA A 46 -1.43 -11.31 1.58
N PHE A 47 -2.38 -11.54 0.68
CA PHE A 47 -3.74 -11.99 1.03
C PHE A 47 -3.76 -13.37 1.72
N PRO A 48 -3.12 -14.43 1.18
CA PRO A 48 -3.15 -15.74 1.83
C PRO A 48 -2.52 -15.76 3.24
N ARG A 49 -1.57 -14.85 3.52
CA ARG A 49 -0.91 -14.76 4.84
C ARG A 49 -1.73 -14.00 5.87
N HIS A 50 -2.70 -13.22 5.43
CA HIS A 50 -3.62 -12.52 6.33
C HIS A 50 -4.60 -13.49 7.01
N GLY A 51 -4.75 -14.71 6.48
CA GLY A 51 -5.31 -15.87 7.16
C GLY A 51 -6.83 -15.84 7.39
N LYS A 52 -7.53 -14.73 7.08
CA LYS A 52 -8.98 -14.56 7.26
C LYS A 52 -9.55 -13.56 6.26
N GLY A 53 -10.84 -13.73 5.93
CA GLY A 53 -11.64 -12.82 5.11
C GLY A 53 -11.66 -13.19 3.63
N ASP A 54 -12.50 -12.49 2.87
CA ASP A 54 -12.52 -12.54 1.41
C ASP A 54 -11.82 -11.31 0.78
N TYR A 55 -11.85 -11.22 -0.55
CA TYR A 55 -11.24 -10.08 -1.25
C TYR A 55 -11.96 -8.75 -1.00
N ALA A 56 -13.25 -8.78 -0.66
CA ALA A 56 -13.99 -7.58 -0.34
C ALA A 56 -13.56 -7.05 1.04
N ASP A 57 -13.38 -7.92 2.03
CA ASP A 57 -12.81 -7.57 3.35
C ASP A 57 -11.40 -7.01 3.20
N TRP A 58 -10.57 -7.65 2.37
CA TRP A 58 -9.22 -7.15 2.08
C TRP A 58 -9.24 -5.72 1.53
N LEU A 59 -10.09 -5.44 0.53
CA LEU A 59 -10.18 -4.11 -0.08
C LEU A 59 -10.72 -3.06 0.89
N ARG A 60 -11.65 -3.45 1.76
CA ARG A 60 -12.25 -2.58 2.78
C ARG A 60 -11.19 -2.09 3.76
N ASP A 61 -10.34 -2.99 4.24
CA ASP A 61 -9.48 -2.71 5.40
C ASP A 61 -8.05 -2.32 5.00
N SER A 62 -7.56 -2.74 3.82
CA SER A 62 -6.15 -2.56 3.42
C SER A 62 -5.71 -1.10 3.39
N ASN A 63 -6.62 -0.18 3.06
CA ASN A 63 -6.32 1.24 3.02
C ASN A 63 -6.11 1.84 4.41
N GLU A 64 -6.79 1.34 5.43
CA GLU A 64 -6.57 1.80 6.81
C GLU A 64 -5.37 1.10 7.45
N ARG A 65 -5.17 -0.18 7.13
CA ARG A 65 -4.15 -1.03 7.75
C ARG A 65 -2.72 -0.74 7.29
N THR A 66 -2.53 -0.32 6.05
CA THR A 66 -1.18 -0.10 5.48
C THR A 66 -0.61 1.27 5.85
N MET A 67 0.68 1.38 6.17
CA MET A 67 1.31 2.65 6.58
C MET A 67 2.36 3.14 5.58
N ALA A 68 2.39 4.45 5.32
CA ALA A 68 3.33 5.09 4.42
C ALA A 68 4.17 6.12 5.20
N PHE A 69 5.49 5.92 5.27
CA PHE A 69 6.41 6.85 5.91
C PHE A 69 7.33 7.47 4.86
N ALA A 70 7.18 8.77 4.61
CA ALA A 70 8.09 9.52 3.76
C ALA A 70 9.25 10.04 4.61
N MET A 71 10.49 9.78 4.19
CA MET A 71 11.67 10.44 4.75
C MET A 71 12.00 11.63 3.87
N VAL A 72 11.85 12.82 4.45
CA VAL A 72 12.04 14.13 3.82
C VAL A 72 13.39 14.72 4.18
#